data_AF-A0A3P6RYW0-F1
#
_entry.id   AF-A0A3P6RYW0-F1
#
_cell.length_a   1.000
_cell.length_b   1.000
_cell.length_c   1.000
_cell.angle_alpha   90.00
_cell.angle_beta   90.00
_cell.angle_gamma   90.00
#
_symmetry.space_group_name_H-M   'P 1'
#
loop_
_entity.id
_entity.type
_entity.pdbx_description
1 polymer ?
#
loop_
_entity_poly.entity_id
_entity_poly.type
_entity_poly.pdbx_seq_one_letter_code
_entity_poly.pdbx_strand_id
1 'polypeptide(L)'
;SYAVPPQEILSKDSVTVSVDAVVYFRTSDPIASVNNVDDAIYSTKLLAQTTLRNALGMKTLTEMLTEREAIAQLCETILDEGTEHWGVKVERVEVKDIRLPQQLTRAMAAEAEAAREARAKVVAAEGEQKASRALKEAADVIQANPVALQLRHLQALNSIAYEYSRSLTNRTEKPSLTFRAEHNSTIVFPVPVEMFGAFMKKDV
;
A
#
# COMPACT_ATOMS: atom_id res chain seq x y z
N SER A 1 6.16 12.10 -31.93
CA SER A 1 5.44 11.13 -31.08
C SER A 1 4.06 10.87 -31.65
N TYR A 2 3.47 9.72 -31.34
CA TYR A 2 2.13 9.34 -31.78
C TYR A 2 1.38 8.63 -30.67
N ALA A 3 0.10 8.97 -30.50
CA ALA A 3 -0.80 8.25 -29.62
C ALA A 3 -1.39 7.05 -30.37
N VAL A 4 -1.10 5.85 -29.90
CA VAL A 4 -1.74 4.62 -30.36
C VAL A 4 -3.18 4.65 -29.87
N PRO A 5 -4.19 4.60 -30.76
CA PRO A 5 -5.58 4.62 -30.35
C PRO A 5 -5.88 3.38 -29.50
N PRO A 6 -6.92 3.43 -28.64
CA PRO A 6 -7.30 2.32 -27.80
C PRO A 6 -7.43 1.00 -28.58
N GLN A 7 -6.74 -0.04 -28.11
CA GLN A 7 -6.81 -1.39 -28.66
C GLN A 7 -7.64 -2.27 -27.73
N GLU A 8 -8.73 -2.82 -28.25
CA GLU A 8 -9.49 -3.87 -27.56
C GLU A 8 -8.82 -5.22 -27.80
N ILE A 9 -8.48 -5.90 -26.72
CA ILE A 9 -7.75 -7.17 -26.74
C ILE A 9 -8.31 -8.12 -25.69
N LEU A 10 -8.10 -9.42 -25.93
CA LEU A 10 -8.31 -10.46 -24.93
C LEU A 10 -6.95 -10.83 -24.33
N SER A 11 -6.82 -10.69 -23.01
CA SER A 11 -5.62 -11.11 -22.27
C SER A 11 -5.51 -12.64 -22.19
N LYS A 12 -4.34 -13.13 -21.74
CA LYS A 12 -4.08 -14.56 -21.56
C LYS A 12 -5.05 -15.26 -20.61
N ASP A 13 -5.56 -14.53 -19.62
CA ASP A 13 -6.57 -14.97 -18.64
C ASP A 13 -8.01 -14.69 -19.09
N SER A 14 -8.23 -14.46 -20.39
CA SER A 14 -9.56 -14.27 -20.99
C SER A 14 -10.32 -13.03 -20.48
N VAL A 15 -9.61 -11.97 -20.10
CA VAL A 15 -10.20 -10.68 -19.74
C VAL A 15 -10.16 -9.75 -20.95
N THR A 16 -11.29 -9.13 -21.27
CA THR A 16 -11.34 -8.07 -22.28
C THR A 16 -10.83 -6.77 -21.70
N VAL A 17 -9.81 -6.18 -22.32
CA VAL A 17 -9.22 -4.90 -21.89
C VAL A 17 -9.05 -3.97 -23.07
N SER A 18 -9.19 -2.67 -22.81
CA SER A 18 -8.91 -1.60 -23.77
C SER A 18 -7.67 -0.84 -23.32
N VAL A 19 -6.60 -0.89 -24.11
CA VAL A 19 -5.31 -0.30 -23.76
C VAL A 19 -4.90 0.74 -24.78
N ASP A 20 -4.47 1.92 -24.31
CA ASP A 20 -3.83 2.94 -25.14
C ASP A 20 -2.36 3.15 -24.76
N ALA A 21 -1.60 3.70 -25.70
CA ALA A 21 -0.16 3.89 -25.55
C ALA A 21 0.32 5.12 -26.35
N VAL A 22 1.54 5.56 -26.07
CA VAL A 22 2.22 6.61 -26.82
C VAL A 22 3.60 6.11 -27.24
N VAL A 23 3.95 6.34 -28.50
CA VAL A 23 5.26 6.01 -29.06
C VAL A 23 6.02 7.30 -29.36
N TYR A 24 7.23 7.41 -28.81
CA TYR A 24 8.18 8.46 -29.11
C TYR A 24 9.22 7.90 -30.06
N PHE A 25 9.36 8.54 -31.21
CA PHE A 25 10.27 8.13 -32.27
C PHE A 25 10.78 9.37 -33.01
N ARG A 26 11.91 9.20 -33.66
CA ARG A 26 12.52 10.20 -34.55
C ARG A 26 13.01 9.53 -35.83
N THR A 27 13.10 10.30 -36.90
CA THR A 27 13.78 9.84 -38.12
C THR A 27 15.28 9.79 -37.86
N SER A 28 15.89 8.63 -38.04
CA SER A 28 17.35 8.44 -37.98
C SER A 28 17.98 8.58 -39.37
N ASP A 29 17.37 7.99 -40.39
CA ASP A 29 17.81 8.07 -41.79
C ASP A 29 16.66 8.54 -42.70
N PRO A 30 16.69 9.82 -43.14
CA PRO A 30 15.68 10.35 -44.04
C PRO A 30 15.62 9.66 -45.41
N ILE A 31 16.74 9.11 -45.89
CA ILE A 31 16.82 8.46 -47.20
C ILE A 31 16.09 7.12 -47.14
N ALA A 32 16.40 6.31 -46.13
CA ALA A 32 15.70 5.05 -45.88
C ALA A 32 14.20 5.27 -45.62
N SER A 33 13.84 6.33 -44.90
CA SER A 33 12.43 6.66 -44.59
C SER A 33 11.57 7.02 -45.80
N VAL A 34 12.17 7.45 -46.92
CA VAL A 34 11.44 7.79 -48.15
C VAL A 34 11.51 6.65 -49.17
N ASN A 35 12.62 5.90 -49.20
CA ASN A 35 12.84 4.89 -50.24
C ASN A 35 12.34 3.49 -49.87
N ASN A 36 12.35 3.13 -48.58
CA ASN A 36 12.10 1.74 -48.16
C ASN A 36 10.62 1.46 -47.86
N VAL A 37 9.79 2.49 -47.72
CA VAL A 37 8.35 2.37 -47.46
C VAL A 37 7.62 3.63 -47.92
N ASP A 38 6.36 3.49 -48.36
CA ASP A 38 5.56 4.62 -48.86
C ASP A 38 5.40 5.73 -47.81
N ASP A 39 5.00 5.36 -46.59
CA ASP A 39 4.90 6.26 -45.45
C ASP A 39 5.43 5.55 -44.19
N ALA A 40 6.64 5.94 -43.79
CA ALA A 40 7.30 5.37 -42.61
C ALA A 40 6.53 5.67 -41.33
N ILE A 41 5.97 6.88 -41.21
CA ILE A 41 5.20 7.27 -40.04
C ILE A 41 3.94 6.42 -39.94
N TYR A 42 3.19 6.27 -41.03
CA TYR A 42 1.98 5.45 -41.05
C TYR A 42 2.28 3.97 -40.79
N SER A 43 3.33 3.44 -41.40
CA SER A 43 3.75 2.05 -41.22
C SER A 43 4.19 1.78 -39.77
N THR A 44 4.94 2.68 -39.14
CA THR A 44 5.28 2.62 -37.70
C THR A 44 4.03 2.62 -36.82
N LYS A 45 2.98 3.39 -37.18
CA LYS A 45 1.71 3.41 -36.41
C LYS A 45 1.00 2.05 -36.46
N LEU A 46 0.94 1.43 -37.64
CA LEU A 46 0.32 0.11 -37.81
C LEU A 46 1.10 -0.98 -37.09
N LEU A 47 2.44 -0.93 -37.17
CA LEU A 47 3.30 -1.84 -36.44
C LEU A 47 3.12 -1.68 -34.93
N ALA A 48 3.07 -0.44 -34.42
CA ALA A 48 2.82 -0.17 -33.00
C ALA A 48 1.51 -0.78 -32.49
N GLN A 49 0.41 -0.67 -33.27
CA GLN A 49 -0.86 -1.28 -32.90
C GLN A 49 -0.76 -2.82 -32.82
N THR A 50 -0.09 -3.42 -33.79
CA THR A 50 0.06 -4.89 -33.87
C THR A 50 0.98 -5.41 -32.78
N THR A 51 2.10 -4.75 -32.54
CA THR A 51 3.05 -5.09 -31.47
C THR A 51 2.41 -4.95 -30.09
N LEU A 52 1.65 -3.86 -29.85
CA LEU A 52 0.93 -3.68 -28.59
C LEU A 52 -0.09 -4.80 -28.37
N ARG A 53 -0.88 -5.14 -29.40
CA ARG A 53 -1.86 -6.22 -29.34
C ARG A 53 -1.22 -7.57 -29.03
N ASN A 54 -0.10 -7.88 -29.68
CA ASN A 54 0.60 -9.15 -29.49
C ASN A 54 1.25 -9.24 -28.10
N ALA A 55 1.98 -8.21 -27.69
CA ALA A 55 2.64 -8.15 -26.40
C ALA A 55 1.64 -8.28 -25.24
N LEU A 56 0.54 -7.54 -25.32
CA LEU A 56 -0.49 -7.59 -24.29
C LEU A 56 -1.31 -8.91 -24.35
N GLY A 57 -1.62 -9.44 -25.54
CA GLY A 57 -2.34 -10.72 -25.65
C GLY A 57 -1.63 -11.90 -24.97
N MET A 58 -0.30 -11.83 -24.83
CA MET A 58 0.51 -12.86 -24.16
C MET A 58 0.61 -12.69 -22.64
N LYS A 59 0.12 -11.57 -22.09
CA LYS A 59 0.21 -11.20 -20.67
C LYS A 59 -1.12 -11.41 -19.95
N THR A 60 -1.05 -11.69 -18.65
CA THR A 60 -2.23 -11.74 -17.78
C THR A 60 -2.65 -10.33 -17.36
N LEU A 61 -3.90 -10.14 -16.93
CA LEU A 61 -4.36 -8.83 -16.45
C LEU A 61 -3.48 -8.29 -15.31
N THR A 62 -3.12 -9.15 -14.36
CA THR A 62 -2.27 -8.78 -13.23
C THR A 62 -0.92 -8.26 -13.70
N GLU A 63 -0.26 -8.98 -14.61
CA GLU A 63 1.02 -8.55 -15.21
C GLU A 63 0.89 -7.19 -15.91
N MET A 64 -0.20 -6.95 -16.64
CA MET A 64 -0.43 -5.65 -17.28
C MET A 64 -0.54 -4.49 -16.30
N LEU A 65 -1.10 -4.74 -15.11
CA LEU A 65 -1.28 -3.73 -14.07
C LEU A 65 -0.01 -3.53 -13.23
N THR A 66 0.78 -4.58 -12.99
CA THR A 66 1.97 -4.53 -12.13
C THR A 66 3.28 -4.30 -12.89
N GLU A 67 3.44 -4.89 -14.08
CA GLU A 67 4.68 -4.92 -14.86
C GLU A 67 4.62 -4.03 -16.11
N ARG A 68 3.91 -2.90 -16.01
CA ARG A 68 3.71 -1.99 -17.15
C ARG A 68 5.02 -1.56 -17.83
N GLU A 69 6.04 -1.27 -17.03
CA GLU A 69 7.36 -0.86 -17.52
C GLU A 69 8.04 -1.96 -18.35
N ALA A 70 7.92 -3.22 -17.92
CA ALA A 70 8.50 -4.35 -18.64
C ALA A 70 7.80 -4.58 -19.99
N ILE A 71 6.48 -4.37 -20.05
CA ILE A 71 5.71 -4.45 -21.29
C ILE A 71 6.11 -3.30 -22.23
N ALA A 72 6.25 -2.09 -21.70
CA ALA A 72 6.69 -0.93 -22.47
C ALA A 72 8.08 -1.15 -23.10
N GLN A 73 9.04 -1.65 -22.32
CA GLN A 73 10.38 -1.99 -22.80
C GLN A 73 10.37 -3.08 -23.87
N LEU A 74 9.57 -4.13 -23.68
CA LEU A 74 9.39 -5.19 -24.69
C LEU A 74 8.87 -4.60 -26.01
N CYS A 75 7.83 -3.76 -25.94
CA CYS A 75 7.28 -3.11 -27.13
C CYS A 75 8.30 -2.17 -27.79
N GLU A 76 9.10 -1.46 -27.01
CA GLU A 76 10.18 -0.60 -27.51
C GLU A 76 11.20 -1.40 -28.31
N THR A 77 11.73 -2.49 -27.76
CA THR A 77 12.70 -3.36 -28.46
C THR A 77 12.13 -3.87 -29.78
N ILE A 78 10.92 -4.44 -29.76
CA ILE A 78 10.29 -5.01 -30.97
C ILE A 78 10.01 -3.92 -32.01
N LEU A 79 9.55 -2.74 -31.59
CA LEU A 79 9.27 -1.65 -32.51
C LEU A 79 10.54 -1.06 -33.10
N ASP A 80 11.57 -0.84 -32.28
CA ASP A 80 12.84 -0.29 -32.75
C ASP A 80 13.51 -1.21 -33.78
N GLU A 81 13.58 -2.51 -33.51
CA GLU A 81 14.08 -3.52 -34.46
C GLU A 81 13.27 -3.54 -35.76
N GLY A 82 11.93 -3.46 -35.66
CA GLY A 82 11.04 -3.47 -36.81
C GLY A 82 10.99 -2.15 -37.60
N THR A 83 11.42 -1.03 -37.03
CA THR A 83 11.41 0.28 -37.71
C THR A 83 12.79 0.71 -38.23
N GLU A 84 13.86 0.01 -37.84
CA GLU A 84 15.22 0.34 -38.23
C GLU A 84 15.41 0.39 -39.75
N HIS A 85 14.83 -0.58 -40.48
CA HIS A 85 14.89 -0.61 -41.94
C HIS A 85 14.12 0.53 -42.62
N TRP A 86 13.20 1.19 -41.91
CA TRP A 86 12.49 2.39 -42.39
C TRP A 86 13.22 3.68 -42.01
N GLY A 87 14.42 3.62 -41.43
CA GLY A 87 15.13 4.82 -40.99
C GLY A 87 14.41 5.57 -39.86
N VAL A 88 13.61 4.86 -39.05
CA VAL A 88 12.91 5.39 -37.88
C VAL A 88 13.48 4.74 -36.62
N LYS A 89 13.93 5.57 -35.67
CA LYS A 89 14.41 5.13 -34.36
C LYS A 89 13.31 5.35 -33.33
N VAL A 90 12.95 4.29 -32.61
CA VAL A 90 12.02 4.39 -31.47
C VAL A 90 12.84 4.70 -30.22
N GLU A 91 12.45 5.74 -29.49
CA GLU A 91 13.18 6.19 -28.29
C GLU A 91 12.49 5.76 -27.00
N ARG A 92 11.16 5.66 -27.02
CA ARG A 92 10.37 5.25 -25.86
C ARG A 92 8.97 4.83 -26.25
N VAL A 93 8.45 3.81 -25.57
CA VAL A 93 7.02 3.45 -25.58
C VAL A 93 6.46 3.64 -24.18
N GLU A 94 5.30 4.29 -24.07
CA GLU A 94 4.59 4.47 -22.79
C GLU A 94 3.20 3.89 -22.89
N VAL A 95 2.86 2.95 -22.00
CA VAL A 95 1.49 2.44 -21.87
C VAL A 95 0.69 3.40 -20.97
N LYS A 96 -0.42 3.94 -21.47
CA LYS A 96 -1.19 5.00 -20.80
C LYS A 96 -2.25 4.44 -19.86
N ASP A 97 -3.42 4.07 -20.37
CA ASP A 97 -4.56 3.63 -19.59
C ASP A 97 -4.95 2.21 -19.99
N ILE A 98 -5.24 1.39 -18.98
CA ILE A 98 -5.82 0.05 -19.14
C ILE A 98 -7.25 0.14 -18.62
N ARG A 99 -8.21 0.15 -19.53
CA ARG A 99 -9.64 0.21 -19.23
C ARG A 99 -10.23 -1.19 -19.22
N LEU A 100 -10.97 -1.49 -18.15
CA LEU A 100 -11.66 -2.75 -17.90
C LEU A 100 -13.18 -2.54 -18.00
N PRO A 101 -13.96 -3.58 -18.34
CA PRO A 101 -15.41 -3.53 -18.24
C PRO A 101 -15.84 -3.19 -16.81
N GLN A 102 -16.77 -2.24 -16.66
CA GLN A 102 -17.19 -1.71 -15.35
C GLN A 102 -17.65 -2.81 -14.38
N GLN A 103 -18.30 -3.86 -14.89
CA GLN A 103 -18.74 -5.00 -14.08
C GLN A 103 -17.56 -5.72 -13.42
N LEU A 104 -16.50 -5.99 -14.17
CA LEU A 104 -15.31 -6.68 -13.69
C LEU A 104 -14.49 -5.78 -12.75
N THR A 105 -14.36 -4.48 -13.05
CA THR A 105 -13.71 -3.52 -12.14
C THR A 105 -14.36 -3.49 -10.76
N ARG A 106 -15.71 -3.48 -10.71
CA ARG A 106 -16.45 -3.50 -9.44
C ARG A 106 -16.25 -4.81 -8.68
N ALA A 107 -16.30 -5.94 -9.37
CA ALA A 107 -16.07 -7.25 -8.76
C ALA A 107 -14.66 -7.38 -8.18
N MET A 108 -13.64 -7.00 -8.95
CA MET A 108 -12.25 -7.00 -8.50
C MET A 108 -12.02 -6.04 -7.33
N ALA A 109 -12.64 -4.86 -7.33
CA ALA A 109 -12.54 -3.92 -6.21
C ALA A 109 -13.14 -4.51 -4.93
N ALA A 110 -14.30 -5.16 -5.02
CA ALA A 110 -14.93 -5.83 -3.88
C ALA A 110 -14.09 -7.01 -3.36
N GLU A 111 -13.54 -7.83 -4.25
CA GLU A 111 -12.64 -8.93 -3.90
C GLU A 111 -11.34 -8.43 -3.25
N ALA A 112 -10.73 -7.39 -3.81
CA ALA A 112 -9.51 -6.79 -3.27
C ALA A 112 -9.72 -6.21 -1.87
N GLU A 113 -10.87 -5.56 -1.63
CA GLU A 113 -11.22 -5.01 -0.33
C GLU A 113 -11.45 -6.13 0.70
N ALA A 114 -12.19 -7.17 0.34
CA ALA A 114 -12.40 -8.34 1.20
C ALA A 114 -11.07 -9.04 1.55
N ALA A 115 -10.18 -9.22 0.56
CA ALA A 115 -8.85 -9.80 0.77
C ALA A 115 -7.95 -8.89 1.61
N ARG A 116 -8.09 -7.57 1.50
CA ARG A 116 -7.37 -6.60 2.34
C ARG A 116 -7.86 -6.64 3.79
N GLU A 117 -9.17 -6.68 4.00
CA GLU A 117 -9.76 -6.77 5.34
C GLU A 117 -9.38 -8.10 6.01
N ALA A 118 -9.46 -9.21 5.28
CA ALA A 118 -9.04 -10.52 5.78
C ALA A 118 -7.56 -10.52 6.20
N ARG A 119 -6.67 -9.98 5.36
CA ARG A 119 -5.23 -9.85 5.69
C ARG A 119 -5.01 -8.95 6.90
N ALA A 120 -5.74 -7.84 7.02
CA ALA A 120 -5.64 -6.95 8.17
C ALA A 120 -6.02 -7.67 9.48
N LYS A 121 -7.07 -8.51 9.46
CA LYS A 121 -7.47 -9.31 10.63
C LYS A 121 -6.40 -10.33 11.05
N VAL A 122 -5.77 -11.00 10.08
CA VAL A 122 -4.67 -11.94 10.36
C VAL A 122 -3.49 -11.21 10.99
N VAL A 123 -3.07 -10.08 10.41
CA VAL A 123 -1.96 -9.28 10.95
C VAL A 123 -2.28 -8.74 12.35
N ALA A 124 -3.52 -8.33 12.61
CA ALA A 124 -3.95 -7.89 13.93
C ALA A 124 -3.89 -9.03 14.97
N ALA A 125 -4.41 -10.21 14.62
CA ALA A 125 -4.37 -11.38 15.50
C ALA A 125 -2.94 -11.85 15.79
N GLU A 126 -2.07 -11.88 14.78
CA GLU A 126 -0.65 -12.17 14.96
C GLU A 126 0.06 -11.12 15.83
N GLY A 127 -0.28 -9.85 15.63
CA GLY A 127 0.20 -8.73 16.44
C GLY A 127 -0.20 -8.88 17.91
N GLU A 128 -1.46 -9.21 18.17
CA GLU A 128 -2.00 -9.44 19.52
C GLU A 128 -1.36 -10.65 20.19
N GLN A 129 -1.14 -11.74 19.44
CA GLN A 129 -0.43 -12.91 19.96
C GLN A 129 1.02 -12.57 20.35
N LYS A 130 1.75 -11.84 19.49
CA LYS A 130 3.12 -11.40 19.76
C LYS A 130 3.17 -10.48 20.99
N ALA A 131 2.26 -9.52 21.09
CA ALA A 131 2.15 -8.63 22.24
C ALA A 131 1.84 -9.41 23.53
N SER A 132 0.93 -10.37 23.49
CA SER A 132 0.57 -11.20 24.64
C SER A 132 1.75 -12.04 25.13
N ARG A 133 2.56 -12.59 24.22
CA ARG A 133 3.78 -13.34 24.58
C ARG A 133 4.80 -12.43 25.27
N ALA A 134 5.07 -11.25 24.70
CA ALA A 134 5.99 -10.29 25.30
C ALA A 134 5.51 -9.83 26.70
N LEU A 135 4.21 -9.61 26.88
CA LEU A 135 3.64 -9.25 28.18
C LEU A 135 3.76 -10.38 29.20
N LYS A 136 3.54 -11.63 28.78
CA LYS A 136 3.74 -12.81 29.63
C LYS A 136 5.20 -12.90 30.09
N GLU A 137 6.15 -12.81 29.17
CA GLU A 137 7.58 -12.84 29.50
C GLU A 137 7.95 -11.72 30.49
N ALA A 138 7.44 -10.51 30.28
CA ALA A 138 7.64 -9.42 31.22
C ALA A 138 7.03 -9.70 32.61
N ALA A 139 5.84 -10.31 32.66
CA ALA A 139 5.19 -10.68 33.91
C ALA A 139 5.99 -11.76 34.67
N ASP A 140 6.47 -12.77 33.96
CA ASP A 140 7.30 -13.85 34.53
C ASP A 140 8.60 -13.26 35.14
N VAL A 141 9.23 -12.30 34.47
CA VAL A 141 10.42 -11.59 34.99
C VAL A 141 10.11 -10.74 36.22
N ILE A 142 8.95 -10.06 36.25
CA ILE A 142 8.51 -9.26 37.40
C ILE A 142 8.19 -10.16 38.59
N GLN A 143 7.55 -11.32 38.35
CA GLN A 143 7.26 -12.30 39.40
C GLN A 143 8.54 -12.85 40.03
N ALA A 144 9.57 -13.12 39.21
CA ALA A 144 10.87 -13.57 39.70
C ALA A 144 11.60 -12.50 40.54
N ASN A 145 11.34 -11.21 40.31
CA ASN A 145 12.01 -10.09 40.97
C ASN A 145 11.01 -9.09 41.57
N PRO A 146 10.55 -9.26 42.83
CA PRO A 146 9.51 -8.42 43.42
C PRO A 146 9.88 -6.92 43.52
N VAL A 147 11.17 -6.57 43.57
CA VAL A 147 11.67 -5.18 43.52
C VAL A 147 11.31 -4.50 42.19
N ALA A 148 11.20 -5.24 41.09
CA ALA A 148 10.83 -4.70 39.78
C ALA A 148 9.42 -4.09 39.79
N LEU A 149 8.49 -4.67 40.56
CA LEU A 149 7.11 -4.18 40.67
C LEU A 149 7.06 -2.85 41.45
N GLN A 150 7.87 -2.71 42.51
CA GLN A 150 8.04 -1.44 43.23
C GLN A 150 8.64 -0.34 42.34
N LEU A 151 9.69 -0.66 41.57
CA LEU A 151 10.29 0.30 40.63
C LEU A 151 9.28 0.75 39.56
N ARG A 152 8.51 -0.19 39.00
CA ARG A 152 7.44 0.13 38.03
C ARG A 152 6.35 1.00 38.65
N HIS A 153 5.99 0.76 39.91
CA HIS A 153 5.04 1.60 40.64
C HIS A 153 5.55 3.04 40.79
N LEU A 154 6.82 3.22 41.20
CA LEU A 154 7.44 4.55 41.29
C LEU A 154 7.53 5.25 39.93
N GLN A 155 7.82 4.51 38.85
CA GLN A 155 7.82 5.06 37.49
C GLN A 155 6.43 5.53 37.07
N ALA A 156 5.37 4.76 37.37
CA ALA A 156 3.99 5.15 37.07
C ALA A 156 3.55 6.40 37.87
N LEU A 157 3.96 6.50 39.13
CA LEU A 157 3.71 7.71 39.93
C LEU A 157 4.40 8.93 39.32
N ASN A 158 5.63 8.77 38.83
CA ASN A 158 6.37 9.85 38.19
C ASN A 158 5.74 10.27 36.85
N SER A 159 5.26 9.31 36.03
CA SER A 159 4.57 9.64 34.78
C SER A 159 3.26 10.38 35.02
N ILE A 160 2.47 9.96 36.01
CA ILE A 160 1.22 10.63 36.40
C ILE A 160 1.52 12.04 36.94
N ALA A 161 2.54 12.19 37.78
CA ALA A 161 2.95 13.49 38.30
C ALA A 161 3.38 14.43 37.16
N TYR A 162 4.07 13.90 36.15
CA TYR A 162 4.47 14.65 34.96
C TYR A 162 3.26 15.05 34.10
N GLU A 163 2.31 14.14 33.86
CA GLU A 163 1.06 14.46 33.14
C GLU A 163 0.21 15.50 33.88
N TYR A 164 0.08 15.38 35.20
CA TYR A 164 -0.64 16.34 36.02
C TYR A 164 0.00 17.72 35.97
N SER A 165 1.33 17.79 36.13
CA SER A 165 2.11 19.03 35.98
C SER A 165 1.89 19.66 34.59
N ARG A 166 1.98 18.87 33.52
CA ARG A 166 1.73 19.33 32.14
C ARG A 166 0.30 19.84 31.94
N SER A 167 -0.69 19.19 32.54
CA SER A 167 -2.09 19.62 32.47
C SER A 167 -2.34 20.96 33.19
N LEU A 168 -1.56 21.25 34.25
CA LEU A 168 -1.59 22.51 34.97
C LEU A 168 -0.91 23.63 34.16
N THR A 169 0.23 23.35 33.52
CA THR A 169 0.92 24.30 32.63
C THR A 169 0.06 24.69 31.43
N ASN A 170 -0.64 23.73 30.81
CA ASN A 170 -1.59 24.00 29.72
C ASN A 170 -2.83 24.78 30.16
N ARG A 171 -3.19 24.75 31.46
CA ARG A 171 -4.30 25.52 32.03
C ARG A 171 -3.92 26.99 32.27
N THR A 172 -2.65 27.29 32.52
CA THR A 172 -2.18 28.67 32.76
C THR A 172 -2.01 29.49 31.47
N GLU A 173 -2.06 28.88 30.28
CA GLU A 173 -1.93 29.57 28.99
C GLU A 173 -3.26 30.01 28.33
N LYS A 174 -4.42 29.73 28.92
CA LYS A 174 -5.71 30.20 28.38
C LYS A 174 -6.41 31.21 29.30
N PRO A 175 -6.44 32.52 28.96
CA PRO A 175 -7.36 33.43 29.61
C PRO A 175 -8.76 33.25 29.01
N SER A 176 -9.74 33.16 29.91
CA SER A 176 -11.18 33.32 29.74
C SER A 176 -12.04 32.17 29.16
N LEU A 177 -12.93 31.72 30.05
CA LEU A 177 -14.34 31.36 29.83
C LEU A 177 -14.66 30.24 28.84
N THR A 178 -14.75 29.01 29.37
CA THR A 178 -16.02 28.24 29.31
C THR A 178 -15.93 27.08 30.31
N PHE A 179 -16.76 27.19 31.34
CA PHE A 179 -16.95 26.17 32.35
C PHE A 179 -17.77 25.02 31.72
N ARG A 180 -17.13 23.90 31.40
CA ARG A 180 -17.81 22.60 31.29
C ARG A 180 -17.18 21.65 32.29
N ALA A 181 -17.94 21.40 33.36
CA ALA A 181 -17.66 20.38 34.34
C ALA A 181 -18.22 19.05 33.83
N GLU A 182 -17.38 18.15 33.33
CA GLU A 182 -17.79 16.78 32.99
C GLU A 182 -16.70 15.73 33.26
N HIS A 183 -16.01 15.73 34.41
CA HIS A 183 -15.22 14.56 34.83
C HIS A 183 -15.60 14.12 36.24
N ASN A 184 -16.66 13.31 36.32
CA ASN A 184 -17.06 12.57 37.52
C ASN A 184 -16.30 11.22 37.53
N SER A 185 -15.01 11.24 37.88
CA SER A 185 -14.21 10.02 38.01
C SER A 185 -14.27 9.50 39.45
N THR A 186 -15.28 8.69 39.77
CA THR A 186 -15.20 7.81 40.94
C THR A 186 -14.26 6.67 40.58
N ILE A 187 -12.98 6.80 40.96
CA ILE A 187 -11.96 5.77 40.77
C ILE A 187 -12.08 4.78 41.92
N VAL A 188 -12.72 3.64 41.66
CA VAL A 188 -12.79 2.52 42.61
C VAL A 188 -11.47 1.75 42.54
N PHE A 189 -10.72 1.75 43.65
CA PHE A 189 -9.50 0.95 43.82
C PHE A 189 -9.86 -0.48 44.25
N PRO A 190 -9.44 -1.53 43.53
CA PRO A 190 -9.43 -2.87 44.10
C PRO A 190 -8.23 -2.98 45.04
N VAL A 191 -8.50 -3.14 46.33
CA VAL A 191 -7.49 -3.38 47.36
C VAL A 191 -6.92 -4.80 47.16
N PRO A 192 -5.59 -4.98 47.07
CA PRO A 192 -4.98 -6.30 47.02
C PRO A 192 -5.28 -7.11 48.30
N VAL A 193 -5.66 -8.37 48.13
CA VAL A 193 -6.14 -9.28 49.19
C VAL A 193 -5.12 -9.49 50.32
N GLU A 194 -3.83 -9.24 50.07
CA GLU A 194 -2.76 -9.32 51.08
C GLU A 194 -2.92 -8.32 52.24
N MET A 195 -3.65 -7.20 52.06
CA MET A 195 -3.98 -6.27 53.15
C MET A 195 -4.98 -6.83 54.18
N PHE A 196 -5.73 -7.88 53.84
CA PHE A 196 -6.64 -8.57 54.78
C PHE A 196 -5.93 -9.65 55.61
N GLY A 197 -4.67 -10.00 55.27
CA GLY A 197 -3.90 -11.02 55.99
C GLY A 197 -3.62 -10.69 57.46
N ALA A 198 -3.68 -9.41 57.84
CA ALA A 198 -3.48 -8.94 59.23
C ALA A 198 -4.69 -9.23 60.16
N PHE A 199 -5.88 -9.51 59.61
CA PHE A 199 -7.10 -9.83 60.36
C PHE A 199 -7.41 -11.34 60.41
N MET A 200 -6.64 -12.18 59.71
CA MET A 200 -6.85 -13.63 59.59
C MET A 200 -5.80 -14.50 60.33
N LYS A 201 -5.12 -13.99 61.38
CA LYS A 201 -4.23 -14.82 62.20
C LYS A 201 -4.51 -14.75 63.70
N LYS A 202 -4.73 -15.97 64.25
CA LYS A 202 -5.09 -16.42 65.61
C LYS A 202 -6.60 -16.45 65.85
N ASP A 203 -7.21 -17.58 66.18
CA ASP A 203 -6.76 -18.60 67.15
C ASP A 203 -6.67 -20.04 66.62
N VAL A 204 -6.01 -20.85 67.47
CA VAL A 204 -5.74 -22.30 67.46
C VAL A 204 -6.83 -23.17 66.84
#